data_AF-A0A536FML0-F1
#
_entry.id   AF-A0A536FML0-F1
#
_cell.length_a   1.000
_cell.length_b   1.000
_cell.length_c   1.000
_cell.angle_alpha   90.00
_cell.angle_beta   90.00
_cell.angle_gamma   90.00
#
_symmetry.space_group_name_H-M   'P 1'
#
loop_
_entity.id
_entity.type
_entity.pdbx_description
1 polymer ?
#
loop_
_entity_poly.entity_id
_entity_poly.type
_entity_poly.pdbx_seq_one_letter_code
_entity_poly.pdbx_strand_id
1 'polypeptide(L)'
;MPAVAEERRAPRIVGVEFPYGHSFGMPHDKTMQRRVLDLALRVLAGAASSGTRVDFDVEWPVPLREAYKSWQPKVPSPIVRKLLEARSAERS
;
A
#
# COMPACT_ATOMS: atom_id res chain seq x y z
N MET A 1 -0.80 4.64 -2.27
CA MET A 1 -0.84 6.10 -1.98
C MET A 1 -1.25 6.94 -3.21
N PRO A 2 -2.36 6.66 -3.93
CA PRO A 2 -2.69 7.45 -5.12
C PRO A 2 -3.20 8.86 -4.78
N ALA A 3 -4.04 8.98 -3.75
CA ALA A 3 -4.67 10.26 -3.35
C ALA A 3 -3.64 11.32 -2.89
N VAL A 4 -2.58 10.91 -2.17
CA VAL A 4 -1.51 11.83 -1.72
C VAL A 4 -0.72 12.37 -2.92
N ALA A 5 -0.47 11.53 -3.93
CA ALA A 5 0.21 11.97 -5.15
C ALA A 5 -0.63 12.98 -5.93
N GLU A 6 -1.95 12.78 -5.96
CA GLU A 6 -2.91 13.68 -6.60
C GLU A 6 -2.99 15.04 -5.87
N GLU A 7 -3.10 15.03 -4.54
CA GLU A 7 -3.07 16.24 -3.69
C GLU A 7 -1.79 17.06 -3.91
N ARG A 8 -0.65 16.39 -4.04
CA ARG A 8 0.67 17.03 -4.24
C ARG A 8 0.95 17.41 -5.69
N ARG A 9 -0.04 17.27 -6.59
CA ARG A 9 0.08 17.50 -8.03
C ARG A 9 1.29 16.79 -8.63
N ALA A 10 1.51 15.54 -8.20
CA ALA A 10 2.51 14.70 -8.81
C ALA A 10 2.24 14.71 -10.33
N PRO A 11 3.26 14.96 -11.16
CA PRO A 11 3.03 15.24 -12.57
C PRO A 11 2.39 14.05 -13.27
N ARG A 12 2.60 12.82 -12.79
CA ARG A 12 2.08 11.59 -13.39
C ARG A 12 1.88 10.55 -12.29
N ILE A 13 0.76 9.82 -12.31
CA ILE A 13 0.35 8.92 -11.23
C ILE A 13 -0.03 7.55 -11.81
N VAL A 14 0.47 6.49 -11.18
CA VAL A 14 -0.07 5.14 -11.33
C VAL A 14 -0.77 4.75 -10.03
N GLY A 15 -2.07 4.50 -10.11
CA GLY A 15 -2.88 3.99 -9.01
C GLY A 15 -2.78 2.48 -8.93
N VAL A 16 -2.56 1.94 -7.73
CA VAL A 16 -2.59 0.50 -7.46
C VAL A 16 -3.43 0.24 -6.21
N GLU A 17 -4.24 -0.81 -6.23
CA GLU A 17 -5.12 -1.22 -5.12
C GLU A 17 -4.46 -2.27 -4.22
N PHE A 18 -3.22 -1.99 -3.80
CA PHE A 18 -2.45 -2.91 -2.96
C PHE A 18 -2.45 -2.47 -1.49
N PRO A 19 -2.27 -3.41 -0.54
CA PRO A 19 -2.09 -3.07 0.87
C PRO A 19 -0.95 -2.08 1.08
N TYR A 20 -1.02 -1.31 2.17
CA TYR A 20 0.01 -0.35 2.51
C TYR A 20 1.42 -1.00 2.54
N GLY A 21 2.42 -0.29 2.02
CA GLY A 21 3.80 -0.77 1.91
C GLY A 21 4.08 -1.67 0.69
N HIS A 22 3.08 -2.02 -0.11
CA HIS A 22 3.23 -2.95 -1.24
C HIS A 22 3.06 -2.28 -2.60
N SER A 23 3.63 -1.09 -2.81
CA SER A 23 3.43 -0.28 -4.02
C SER A 23 3.78 -0.99 -5.34
N PHE A 24 4.62 -2.02 -5.31
CA PHE A 24 5.01 -2.83 -6.48
C PHE A 24 4.39 -4.23 -6.50
N GLY A 25 3.44 -4.54 -5.61
CA GLY A 25 2.84 -5.87 -5.55
C GLY A 25 3.40 -6.75 -4.43
N MET A 26 3.12 -8.06 -4.52
CA MET A 26 3.48 -9.04 -3.49
C MET A 26 5.02 -9.18 -3.36
N PRO A 27 5.58 -9.33 -2.15
CA PRO A 27 6.97 -9.68 -1.96
C PRO A 27 7.32 -10.95 -2.74
N HIS A 28 8.49 -10.93 -3.37
CA HIS A 28 9.03 -12.01 -4.21
C HIS A 28 8.24 -12.36 -5.49
N ASP A 29 7.09 -11.74 -5.77
CA ASP A 29 6.42 -11.84 -7.06
C ASP A 29 7.06 -10.88 -8.09
N LYS A 30 8.12 -11.35 -8.74
CA LYS A 30 8.85 -10.59 -9.75
C LYS A 30 7.99 -10.22 -10.95
N THR A 31 6.99 -11.03 -11.28
CA THR A 31 6.13 -10.79 -12.45
C THR A 31 5.21 -9.62 -12.17
N MET A 32 4.55 -9.59 -11.02
CA MET A 32 3.71 -8.47 -10.60
C MET A 32 4.54 -7.18 -10.46
N GLN A 33 5.70 -7.27 -9.80
CA GLN A 33 6.62 -6.14 -9.62
C GLN A 33 7.06 -5.54 -10.96
N ARG A 34 7.42 -6.38 -11.93
CA ARG A 34 7.79 -5.91 -13.26
C ARG A 34 6.63 -5.24 -13.97
N ARG A 35 5.42 -5.80 -13.92
CA ARG A 35 4.23 -5.20 -14.58
C ARG A 35 3.91 -3.82 -14.02
N VAL A 36 3.95 -3.65 -12.69
CA VAL A 36 3.71 -2.35 -12.04
C VAL A 36 4.79 -1.34 -12.42
N LEU A 37 6.05 -1.75 -12.38
CA LEU A 37 7.17 -0.90 -12.76
C LEU A 37 7.10 -0.48 -14.23
N ASP A 38 6.82 -1.42 -15.13
CA ASP A 38 6.69 -1.15 -16.56
C ASP A 38 5.56 -0.15 -16.85
N LEU A 39 4.42 -0.30 -16.18
CA LEU A 39 3.33 0.67 -16.31
C LEU A 39 3.75 2.04 -15.78
N ALA A 40 4.39 2.11 -14.61
CA ALA A 40 4.88 3.36 -14.05
C ALA A 40 5.87 4.07 -14.98
N LEU A 41 6.81 3.33 -15.59
CA LEU A 41 7.76 3.88 -16.55
C LEU A 41 7.08 4.33 -17.84
N ARG A 42 6.11 3.58 -18.36
CA ARG A 42 5.34 3.97 -19.55
C ARG A 42 4.55 5.24 -19.32
N VAL A 43 3.88 5.36 -18.18
CA VAL A 43 3.15 6.58 -17.81
C VAL A 43 4.13 7.73 -17.62
N LEU A 44 5.24 7.51 -16.92
CA LEU A 44 6.27 8.52 -16.72
C LEU A 44 6.85 9.04 -18.04
N ALA A 45 7.15 8.16 -18.99
CA ALA A 45 7.76 8.54 -20.27
C ALA A 45 6.75 9.07 -21.30
N GLY A 46 5.52 8.53 -21.31
CA GLY A 46 4.55 8.71 -22.39
C GLY A 46 3.35 9.60 -22.08
N ALA A 47 3.08 9.94 -20.81
CA ALA A 47 1.94 10.79 -20.48
C ALA A 47 2.14 12.22 -21.01
N ALA A 48 1.23 12.64 -21.89
CA ALA A 48 1.27 13.91 -22.60
C ALA A 48 1.08 15.14 -21.71
N SER A 49 0.37 15.00 -20.58
CA SER A 49 0.06 16.09 -19.67
C SER A 49 0.44 15.79 -18.22
N SER A 50 0.74 16.84 -17.46
CA SER A 50 0.82 16.76 -16.01
C SER A 50 -0.55 16.42 -15.41
N GLY A 51 -0.56 15.74 -14.27
CA GLY A 51 -1.77 15.25 -13.60
C GLY A 51 -2.36 13.97 -14.22
N THR A 52 -1.71 13.39 -15.24
CA THR A 52 -2.19 12.13 -15.83
C THR A 52 -2.18 11.01 -14.79
N ARG A 53 -3.33 10.38 -14.57
CA ARG A 53 -3.50 9.22 -13.71
C ARG A 53 -3.90 8.00 -14.53
N VAL A 54 -3.24 6.87 -14.26
CA VAL A 54 -3.63 5.56 -14.79
C VAL A 54 -3.79 4.60 -13.63
N ASP A 55 -4.96 3.98 -13.51
CA ASP A 55 -5.21 2.95 -12.51
C ASP A 55 -4.85 1.57 -13.07
N PHE A 56 -4.08 0.81 -12.30
CA PHE A 56 -3.60 -0.50 -12.69
C PHE A 56 -4.63 -1.56 -12.33
N ASP A 57 -5.19 -2.21 -13.36
CA ASP A 57 -6.18 -3.27 -13.23
C ASP A 57 -5.51 -4.61 -12.87
N VAL A 58 -5.08 -4.72 -11.61
CA VAL A 58 -4.57 -5.96 -11.02
C VAL A 58 -5.11 -6.11 -9.61
N GLU A 59 -5.74 -7.26 -9.37
CA GLU A 59 -6.23 -7.63 -8.06
C GLU A 59 -5.10 -8.15 -7.16
N TRP A 60 -5.17 -7.81 -5.88
CA TRP A 60 -4.27 -8.37 -4.87
C TRP A 60 -4.61 -9.85 -4.63
N PRO A 61 -3.65 -10.78 -4.68
CA PRO A 61 -3.94 -12.22 -4.75
C PRO A 61 -4.44 -12.82 -3.43
N VAL A 62 -4.43 -12.06 -2.34
CA VAL A 62 -4.85 -12.50 -1.01
C VAL A 62 -6.04 -11.65 -0.56
N PRO A 63 -7.06 -12.19 0.13
CA PRO A 63 -8.11 -11.37 0.70
C PRO A 63 -7.55 -10.23 1.57
N LEU A 64 -8.00 -8.99 1.35
CA LEU A 64 -7.47 -7.81 2.05
C LEU A 64 -7.50 -7.95 3.58
N ARG A 65 -8.55 -8.59 4.13
CA ARG A 65 -8.68 -8.85 5.57
C ARG A 65 -7.52 -9.67 6.15
N GLU A 66 -6.96 -10.57 5.37
CA GLU A 66 -5.83 -11.41 5.76
C GLU A 66 -4.50 -10.66 5.58
N ALA A 67 -4.36 -9.93 4.47
CA ALA A 67 -3.19 -9.09 4.21
C ALA A 67 -2.99 -8.00 5.28
N TYR A 68 -4.07 -7.43 5.83
CA TYR A 68 -3.99 -6.46 6.94
C TYR A 68 -3.64 -7.09 8.30
N LYS A 69 -3.67 -8.41 8.44
CA LYS A 69 -3.28 -9.10 9.67
C LYS A 69 -1.87 -9.69 9.57
N SER A 70 -1.44 -10.10 8.37
CA SER A 70 -0.15 -10.77 8.18
C SER A 70 1.05 -9.91 8.56
N TRP A 71 0.94 -8.58 8.46
CA TRP A 71 2.00 -7.65 8.86
C TRP A 71 2.08 -7.44 10.37
N GLN A 72 1.04 -7.78 11.14
CA GLN A 72 1.03 -7.49 12.58
C GLN A 72 2.03 -8.38 13.32
N PRO A 73 2.88 -7.81 14.19
CA PRO A 73 3.81 -8.59 14.98
C PRO A 73 3.04 -9.52 15.93
N LYS A 74 3.55 -10.76 16.09
CA LYS A 74 2.96 -11.76 17.01
C LYS A 74 2.90 -11.28 18.45
N VAL A 75 3.80 -10.38 18.83
CA VAL A 75 3.89 -9.78 20.16
C VAL A 75 3.46 -8.32 20.05
N PRO A 76 2.56 -7.84 20.94
CA PRO A 76 2.16 -6.44 20.93
C PRO A 76 3.37 -5.53 21.19
N SER A 77 3.37 -4.36 20.55
CA SER A 77 4.39 -3.34 20.81
C SER A 77 4.39 -2.92 22.28
N PRO A 78 5.51 -2.40 22.82
CA PRO A 78 5.57 -1.97 24.23
C PRO A 78 4.47 -0.97 24.60
N ILE A 79 4.13 -0.05 23.69
CA ILE A 79 3.05 0.93 23.88
C ILE A 79 1.69 0.23 23.97
N VAL A 80 1.38 -0.68 23.04
CA VAL A 80 0.12 -1.44 23.07
C VAL A 80 0.02 -2.28 24.34
N ARG A 81 1.12 -2.91 24.76
CA ARG A 81 1.16 -3.66 26.02
C ARG A 81 0.81 -2.77 27.22
N LYS A 82 1.44 -1.59 27.33
CA LYS A 82 1.15 -0.62 28.39
C LYS A 82 -0.30 -0.14 28.41
N LEU A 83 -0.88 0.12 27.23
CA LEU A 83 -2.29 0.53 27.11
C LEU A 83 -3.24 -0.59 27.55
N LEU A 84 -2.94 -1.84 27.23
CA LEU A 84 -3.74 -2.99 27.66
C LEU A 84 -3.68 -3.19 29.17
N GLU A 85 -2.48 -3.06 29.77
CA GLU A 85 -2.26 -3.11 31.22
C GLU A 85 -3.07 -2.03 31.96
N ALA A 86 -3.02 -0.78 31.49
CA ALA A 86 -3.78 0.33 32.05
C ALA A 86 -5.29 0.08 32.03
N ARG A 87 -5.81 -0.40 30.89
CA ARG A 87 -7.24 -0.70 30.72
C ARG A 87 -7.74 -1.84 31.61
N SER A 88 -6.90 -2.83 31.93
CA SER A 88 -7.25 -3.90 32.88
C SER A 88 -7.31 -3.40 34.32
N ALA A 89 -6.43 -2.46 34.68
CA ALA A 89 -6.40 -1.85 36.01
C ALA A 89 -7.63 -0.95 36.26
N GLU A 90 -8.13 -0.26 35.24
CA GLU A 90 -9.36 0.58 35.34
C GLU A 90 -10.66 -0.22 35.45
N ARG A 91 -10.63 -1.51 35.09
CA ARG A 91 -11.80 -2.41 35.10
C ARG A 91 -11.90 -3.30 36.33
N SER A 92 -10.91 -3.26 37.23
CA SER A 92 -10.84 -4.03 38.47
C SER A 92 -11.11 -3.12 39.66
#